data_AF-A0A7S0G1A7-F1
#
_entry.id   AF-A0A7S0G1A7-F1
#
_cell.length_a   1.000
_cell.length_b   1.000
_cell.length_c   1.000
_cell.angle_alpha   90.00
_cell.angle_beta   90.00
_cell.angle_gamma   90.00
#
_symmetry.space_group_name_H-M   'P 1'
#
loop_
_entity.id
_entity.type
_entity.pdbx_description
1 polymer ?
#
loop_
_entity_poly.entity_id
_entity_poly.type
_entity_poly.pdbx_seq_one_letter_code
_entity_poly.pdbx_strand_id
1 'polypeptide(L)'
;ASSSGLSVFEKIVEKAQLRMVLNVGTFLLGIVAIVLPDSGKRVSRALFVAMLSFTMSLLRVAGRPKFNKEYLSKVLACDDLHYMMYCTIFFESPKVQVCLLPIIIFSAVNSVRELHRWLSGNSPSMLQRFELGNRLQQVLRSGPTLVMTVAKYEIFLAIYLLVTGFSRGLRGMFMLFGYSNFLQVRYQASGYSRAAWAQLDNAVQGLLVKYLPAATPYYERIRSSVKRFSSARMTSPEN
;
A
#
# COMPACT_ATOMS: atom_id res chain seq x y z
N ALA A 1 7.33 33.44 17.62
CA ALA A 1 8.31 32.68 16.81
C ALA A 1 7.77 31.38 16.17
N SER A 2 6.68 30.78 16.68
CA SER A 2 6.14 29.49 16.16
C SER A 2 5.33 29.60 14.84
N SER A 3 4.82 30.79 14.47
CA SER A 3 3.95 30.95 13.28
C SER A 3 4.69 30.92 11.94
N SER A 4 5.95 31.33 11.88
CA SER A 4 6.72 31.40 10.62
C SER A 4 7.11 30.02 10.11
N GLY A 5 7.63 29.14 10.98
CA GLY A 5 7.99 27.76 10.62
C GLY A 5 6.80 26.93 10.16
N LEU A 6 5.63 27.14 10.78
CA LEU A 6 4.39 26.44 10.40
C LEU A 6 3.91 26.84 8.99
N SER A 7 4.01 28.14 8.65
CA SER A 7 3.64 28.64 7.31
C SER A 7 4.55 28.11 6.20
N VAL A 8 5.83 27.91 6.50
CA VAL A 8 6.81 27.35 5.55
C VAL A 8 6.52 25.88 5.31
N PHE A 9 6.17 25.12 6.35
CA PHE A 9 5.79 23.72 6.23
C PHE A 9 4.57 23.51 5.34
N GLU A 10 3.52 24.32 5.49
CA GLU A 10 2.33 24.25 4.64
C GLU A 10 2.66 24.53 3.17
N LYS A 11 3.48 25.56 2.91
CA LYS A 11 3.98 25.84 1.56
C LYS A 11 4.77 24.66 0.98
N ILE A 12 5.54 23.94 1.79
CA ILE A 12 6.30 22.76 1.36
C ILE A 12 5.37 21.59 1.02
N VAL A 13 4.36 21.31 1.84
CA VAL A 13 3.38 20.23 1.59
C VAL A 13 2.57 20.50 0.33
N GLU A 14 2.25 21.77 0.05
CA GLU A 14 1.48 22.15 -1.14
C GLU A 14 2.28 22.07 -2.45
N LYS A 15 3.61 22.16 -2.40
CA LYS A 15 4.48 22.12 -3.60
C LYS A 15 4.33 20.81 -4.37
N ALA A 16 3.64 20.87 -5.50
CA ALA A 16 3.41 19.72 -6.39
C ALA A 16 4.72 19.12 -6.94
N GLN A 17 5.71 19.97 -7.21
CA GLN A 17 7.03 19.54 -7.69
C GLN A 17 7.73 18.61 -6.69
N LEU A 18 7.66 18.91 -5.39
CA LEU A 18 8.30 18.08 -4.37
C LEU A 18 7.67 16.69 -4.29
N ARG A 19 6.33 16.61 -4.33
CA ARG A 19 5.62 15.33 -4.36
C ARG A 19 5.92 14.54 -5.62
N MET A 20 5.99 15.20 -6.77
CA MET A 20 6.37 14.57 -8.02
C MET A 20 7.78 13.97 -7.92
N VAL A 21 8.76 14.73 -7.41
CA VAL A 21 10.14 14.26 -7.21
C VAL A 21 10.19 13.07 -6.25
N LEU A 22 9.43 13.11 -5.15
CA LEU A 22 9.38 12.01 -4.18
C LEU A 22 8.73 10.74 -4.75
N ASN A 23 7.62 10.86 -5.47
CA ASN A 23 6.97 9.73 -6.12
C ASN A 23 7.85 9.13 -7.23
N VAL A 24 8.46 9.96 -8.08
CA VAL A 24 9.38 9.51 -9.13
C VAL A 24 10.62 8.87 -8.51
N GLY A 25 11.19 9.48 -7.46
CA GLY A 25 12.33 8.94 -6.73
C GLY A 25 12.02 7.58 -6.09
N THR A 26 10.85 7.43 -5.48
CA THR A 26 10.37 6.16 -4.92
C THR A 26 10.24 5.10 -6.01
N PHE A 27 9.65 5.45 -7.15
CA PHE A 27 9.49 4.54 -8.28
C PHE A 27 10.85 4.06 -8.81
N LEU A 28 11.76 4.98 -9.11
CA LEU A 28 13.08 4.66 -9.65
C LEU A 28 13.93 3.85 -8.67
N LEU A 29 13.99 4.25 -7.40
CA LEU A 29 14.72 3.51 -6.37
C LEU A 29 14.13 2.12 -6.14
N GLY A 30 12.80 2.00 -6.20
CA GLY A 30 12.12 0.72 -6.10
C GLY A 30 12.49 -0.23 -7.24
N ILE A 31 12.47 0.25 -8.49
CA ILE A 31 12.88 -0.53 -9.66
C ILE A 31 14.35 -0.94 -9.55
N VAL A 32 15.24 -0.01 -9.21
CA VAL A 32 16.67 -0.30 -9.04
C VAL A 32 16.91 -1.33 -7.94
N ALA A 33 16.16 -1.29 -6.85
CA ALA A 33 16.28 -2.24 -5.74
C ALA A 33 15.78 -3.65 -6.08
N ILE A 34 14.87 -3.79 -7.04
CA ILE A 34 14.40 -5.09 -7.57
C ILE A 34 15.37 -5.64 -8.63
N VAL A 35 15.75 -4.80 -9.60
CA VAL A 35 16.56 -5.23 -10.77
C VAL A 35 17.99 -5.57 -10.38
N LEU A 36 18.58 -4.79 -9.47
CA LEU A 36 19.93 -5.05 -9.01
C LEU A 36 19.87 -5.86 -7.71
N PRO A 37 20.20 -7.17 -7.74
CA PRO A 37 20.38 -7.95 -6.52
C PRO A 37 21.56 -7.39 -5.71
N ASP A 38 21.50 -7.52 -4.39
CA ASP A 38 22.55 -7.17 -3.40
C ASP A 38 22.66 -5.76 -2.83
N SER A 39 21.58 -5.26 -2.21
CA SER A 39 21.77 -4.60 -0.90
C SER A 39 20.45 -4.34 -0.21
N GLY A 40 20.32 -4.85 1.02
CA GLY A 40 19.27 -4.38 1.93
C GLY A 40 19.28 -2.85 2.07
N LYS A 41 20.47 -2.21 1.94
CA LYS A 41 20.59 -0.74 1.91
C LYS A 41 19.75 -0.08 0.80
N ARG A 42 19.67 -0.67 -0.41
CA ARG A 42 18.84 -0.13 -1.50
C ARG A 42 17.35 -0.24 -1.17
N VAL A 43 16.92 -1.38 -0.64
CA VAL A 43 15.53 -1.58 -0.18
C VAL A 43 15.19 -0.59 0.92
N SER A 44 16.03 -0.44 1.94
CA SER A 44 15.83 0.55 3.02
C SER A 44 15.72 1.98 2.49
N ARG A 45 16.57 2.37 1.53
CA ARG A 45 16.50 3.70 0.90
C ARG A 45 15.20 3.90 0.14
N ALA A 46 14.77 2.91 -0.65
CA ALA A 46 13.48 2.97 -1.35
C ALA A 46 12.30 3.08 -0.37
N LEU A 47 12.30 2.27 0.69
CA LEU A 47 11.27 2.32 1.75
C LEU A 47 11.25 3.66 2.49
N PHE A 48 12.41 4.25 2.77
CA PHE A 48 12.50 5.54 3.43
C PHE A 48 11.91 6.67 2.57
N VAL A 49 12.29 6.72 1.29
CA VAL A 49 11.76 7.72 0.34
C VAL A 49 10.25 7.50 0.12
N ALA A 50 9.80 6.25 0.08
CA ALA A 50 8.37 5.91 0.03
C ALA A 50 7.62 6.41 1.26
N MET A 51 8.16 6.18 2.46
CA MET A 51 7.58 6.64 3.72
C MET A 51 7.44 8.16 3.75
N LEU A 52 8.44 8.91 3.25
CA LEU A 52 8.34 10.36 3.10
C LEU A 52 7.26 10.76 2.11
N SER A 53 7.16 10.06 0.98
CA SER A 53 6.14 10.30 -0.06
C SER A 53 4.73 10.13 0.50
N PHE A 54 4.47 9.00 1.18
CA PHE A 54 3.18 8.72 1.81
C PHE A 54 2.86 9.67 2.95
N THR A 55 3.85 10.02 3.79
CA THR A 55 3.67 11.03 4.85
C THR A 55 3.26 12.38 4.27
N MET A 56 3.90 12.84 3.20
CA MET A 56 3.51 14.12 2.57
C MET A 56 2.12 14.06 1.94
N SER A 57 1.75 12.94 1.32
CA SER A 57 0.39 12.75 0.77
C SER A 57 -0.66 12.74 1.88
N LEU A 58 -0.39 12.03 2.98
CA LEU A 58 -1.25 11.98 4.16
C LEU A 58 -1.46 13.37 4.77
N LEU A 59 -0.39 14.14 4.97
CA LEU A 59 -0.47 15.49 5.53
C LEU A 59 -1.27 16.45 4.66
N ARG A 60 -1.22 16.27 3.34
CA ARG A 60 -2.04 17.04 2.39
C ARG A 60 -3.53 16.72 2.54
N VAL A 61 -3.90 15.46 2.71
CA VAL A 61 -5.30 15.00 2.78
C VAL A 61 -5.89 15.25 4.17
N ALA A 62 -5.16 14.87 5.21
CA ALA A 62 -5.58 15.01 6.60
C ALA A 62 -5.52 16.46 7.07
N GLY A 63 -4.58 17.25 6.54
CA GLY A 63 -4.26 18.57 7.05
C GLY A 63 -3.44 18.48 8.34
N ARG A 64 -3.46 19.57 9.12
CA ARG A 64 -2.69 19.69 10.36
C ARG A 64 -3.07 18.59 11.37
N PRO A 65 -2.09 17.95 12.04
CA PRO A 65 -2.34 17.04 13.15
C PRO A 65 -3.20 17.67 14.23
N LYS A 66 -4.36 17.08 14.48
CA LYS A 66 -5.27 17.46 15.57
C LYS A 66 -5.49 16.24 16.45
N PHE A 67 -5.33 16.40 17.76
CA PHE A 67 -5.62 15.35 18.74
C PHE A 67 -7.12 15.30 19.02
N ASN A 68 -7.92 14.94 18.02
CA ASN A 68 -9.35 14.67 18.19
C ASN A 68 -9.73 13.33 17.53
N LYS A 69 -10.84 12.74 17.98
CA LYS A 69 -11.32 11.44 17.49
C LYS A 69 -11.61 11.47 15.98
N GLU A 70 -12.14 12.59 15.49
CA GLU A 70 -12.50 12.79 14.08
C GLU A 70 -11.27 12.79 13.15
N TYR A 71 -10.21 13.51 13.51
CA TYR A 71 -8.95 13.53 12.76
C TYR A 71 -8.30 12.17 12.78
N LEU A 72 -8.30 11.49 13.92
CA LEU A 72 -7.73 10.14 14.02
C LEU A 72 -8.50 9.16 13.13
N SER A 73 -9.84 9.19 13.16
CA SER A 73 -10.68 8.36 12.28
C SER A 73 -10.40 8.67 10.80
N LYS A 74 -10.31 9.95 10.44
CA LYS A 74 -9.97 10.38 9.07
C LYS A 74 -8.61 9.87 8.62
N VAL A 75 -7.58 9.99 9.47
CA VAL A 75 -6.21 9.55 9.18
C VAL A 75 -6.14 8.02 9.07
N LEU A 76 -6.81 7.29 9.97
CA LEU A 76 -6.89 5.83 9.95
C LEU A 76 -7.62 5.29 8.72
N ALA A 77 -8.54 6.06 8.13
CA ALA A 77 -9.21 5.67 6.89
C ALA A 77 -8.34 5.91 5.63
N CYS A 78 -7.22 6.65 5.74
CA CYS A 78 -6.38 6.99 4.59
C CYS A 78 -5.45 5.85 4.19
N ASP A 79 -5.48 5.47 2.91
CA ASP A 79 -4.58 4.46 2.35
C ASP A 79 -3.09 4.83 2.52
N ASP A 80 -2.75 6.12 2.45
CA ASP A 80 -1.38 6.61 2.64
C ASP A 80 -0.81 6.26 4.02
N LEU A 81 -1.64 6.30 5.07
CA LEU A 81 -1.21 5.88 6.41
C LEU A 81 -0.89 4.37 6.42
N HIS A 82 -1.75 3.56 5.81
CA HIS A 82 -1.54 2.11 5.73
C HIS A 82 -0.21 1.78 5.04
N TYR A 83 0.10 2.44 3.91
CA TYR A 83 1.36 2.22 3.20
C TYR A 83 2.58 2.84 3.91
N MET A 84 2.40 3.89 4.73
CA MET A 84 3.45 4.37 5.62
C MET A 84 3.78 3.34 6.72
N MET A 85 2.76 2.75 7.35
CA MET A 85 2.95 1.65 8.31
C MET A 85 3.59 0.43 7.66
N TYR A 86 3.13 0.07 6.45
CA TYR A 86 3.74 -0.97 5.63
C TYR A 86 5.24 -0.74 5.45
N CYS A 87 5.64 0.48 5.04
CA CYS A 87 7.06 0.81 4.86
C CYS A 87 7.84 0.65 6.17
N THR A 88 7.24 1.00 7.31
CA THR A 88 7.86 0.87 8.64
C THR A 88 8.10 -0.59 9.01
N ILE A 89 7.13 -1.48 8.77
CA ILE A 89 7.25 -2.93 9.03
C ILE A 89 8.43 -3.54 8.26
N PHE A 90 8.63 -3.15 6.99
CA PHE A 90 9.70 -3.68 6.16
C PHE A 90 11.03 -2.93 6.28
N PHE A 91 11.02 -1.70 6.80
CA PHE A 91 12.23 -0.91 7.02
C PHE A 91 13.21 -1.64 7.95
N GLU A 92 12.66 -2.21 9.01
CA GLU A 92 13.37 -3.03 9.98
C GLU A 92 13.78 -4.40 9.44
N SER A 93 13.60 -4.73 8.16
CA SER A 93 13.99 -6.04 7.61
C SER A 93 14.15 -5.97 6.08
N PRO A 94 15.20 -5.29 5.60
CA PRO A 94 15.32 -4.87 4.21
C PRO A 94 15.67 -5.99 3.21
N LYS A 95 15.70 -7.26 3.65
CA LYS A 95 15.98 -8.41 2.77
C LYS A 95 14.75 -8.86 1.97
N VAL A 96 13.59 -8.25 2.18
CA VAL A 96 12.33 -8.63 1.51
C VAL A 96 12.10 -7.72 0.30
N GLN A 97 12.81 -7.93 -0.81
CA GLN A 97 12.68 -7.08 -2.01
C GLN A 97 11.25 -7.08 -2.59
N VAL A 98 10.55 -8.20 -2.47
CA VAL A 98 9.15 -8.36 -2.87
C VAL A 98 8.22 -7.32 -2.22
N CYS A 99 8.55 -6.78 -1.04
CA CYS A 99 7.71 -5.74 -0.43
C CYS A 99 7.63 -4.43 -1.24
N LEU A 100 8.52 -4.19 -2.20
CA LEU A 100 8.55 -2.94 -2.94
C LEU A 100 7.46 -2.87 -4.03
N LEU A 101 6.86 -3.98 -4.43
CA LEU A 101 5.97 -3.99 -5.59
C LEU A 101 4.71 -3.12 -5.41
N PRO A 102 3.97 -3.17 -4.28
CA PRO A 102 2.87 -2.23 -4.04
C PRO A 102 3.33 -0.77 -4.09
N ILE A 103 4.48 -0.48 -3.50
CA ILE A 103 5.06 0.86 -3.40
C ILE A 103 5.39 1.41 -4.80
N ILE A 104 6.00 0.59 -5.66
CA ILE A 104 6.32 0.94 -7.04
C ILE A 104 5.04 1.24 -7.83
N ILE A 105 4.00 0.41 -7.68
CA ILE A 105 2.73 0.63 -8.38
C ILE A 105 2.08 1.96 -7.97
N PHE A 106 1.96 2.23 -6.66
CA PHE A 106 1.36 3.49 -6.21
C PHE A 106 2.20 4.72 -6.58
N SER A 107 3.52 4.63 -6.43
CA SER A 107 4.42 5.73 -6.79
C SER A 107 4.39 6.01 -8.30
N ALA A 108 4.25 5.00 -9.16
CA ALA A 108 4.05 5.19 -10.59
C ALA A 108 2.74 5.92 -10.89
N VAL A 109 1.63 5.46 -10.33
CA VAL A 109 0.30 6.07 -10.54
C VAL A 109 0.27 7.52 -10.02
N ASN A 110 0.84 7.76 -8.83
CA ASN A 110 0.91 9.09 -8.24
C ASN A 110 1.84 10.02 -9.04
N SER A 111 2.94 9.52 -9.61
CA SER A 111 3.80 10.28 -10.51
C SER A 111 3.05 10.71 -11.77
N VAL A 112 2.32 9.80 -12.40
CA VAL A 112 1.49 10.08 -13.59
C VAL A 112 0.41 11.11 -13.27
N ARG A 113 -0.25 10.99 -12.10
CA ARG A 113 -1.29 11.92 -11.65
C ARG A 113 -0.74 13.34 -11.46
N GLU A 114 0.38 13.48 -10.75
CA GLU A 114 1.01 14.78 -10.51
C GLU A 114 1.58 15.37 -11.82
N LEU A 115 2.15 14.55 -12.70
CA LEU A 115 2.61 14.98 -14.02
C LEU A 115 1.45 15.52 -14.88
N HIS A 116 0.34 14.79 -14.94
CA HIS A 116 -0.85 15.26 -15.65
C HIS A 116 -1.34 16.59 -15.08
N ARG A 117 -1.48 16.70 -13.75
CA ARG A 117 -1.89 17.94 -13.08
C ARG A 117 -0.95 19.11 -13.38
N TRP A 118 0.36 18.86 -13.35
CA TRP A 118 1.36 19.89 -13.61
C TRP A 118 1.33 20.37 -15.07
N LEU A 119 1.26 19.44 -16.03
CA LEU A 119 1.17 19.76 -17.44
C LEU A 119 -0.13 20.49 -17.80
N SER A 120 -1.26 20.09 -17.22
CA SER A 120 -2.55 20.79 -17.46
C SER A 120 -2.52 22.24 -17.00
N GLY A 121 -1.82 22.54 -15.90
CA GLY A 121 -1.74 23.90 -15.36
C GLY A 121 -0.67 24.80 -15.98
N ASN A 122 0.48 24.23 -16.39
CA ASN A 122 1.65 25.02 -16.81
C ASN A 122 1.95 24.94 -18.31
N SER A 123 1.56 23.86 -18.98
CA SER A 123 1.92 23.63 -20.39
C SER A 123 0.86 22.81 -21.12
N PRO A 124 -0.39 23.31 -21.23
CA PRO A 124 -1.48 22.60 -21.89
C PRO A 124 -1.18 22.32 -23.38
N SER A 125 -0.36 23.16 -24.03
CA SER A 125 0.11 22.95 -25.40
C SER A 125 0.96 21.67 -25.55
N MET A 126 1.73 21.27 -24.54
CA MET A 126 2.48 20.01 -24.57
C MET A 126 1.57 18.78 -24.47
N LEU A 127 0.47 18.87 -23.70
CA LEU A 127 -0.50 17.77 -23.63
C LEU A 127 -1.18 17.52 -24.97
N GLN A 128 -1.49 18.59 -25.70
CA GLN A 128 -2.11 18.52 -27.02
C GLN A 128 -1.10 18.07 -28.08
N ARG A 129 0.09 18.67 -28.12
CA ARG A 129 1.12 18.40 -29.15
C ARG A 129 1.63 16.97 -29.14
N PHE A 130 1.72 16.34 -27.97
CA PHE A 130 2.26 14.98 -27.83
C PHE A 130 1.17 13.93 -27.52
N GLU A 131 -0.11 14.30 -27.59
CA GLU A 131 -1.24 13.44 -27.21
C GLU A 131 -1.11 12.82 -25.80
N LEU A 132 -0.31 13.45 -24.93
CA LEU A 132 0.02 12.93 -23.61
C LEU A 132 -1.22 12.93 -22.70
N GLY A 133 -2.17 13.84 -22.91
CA GLY A 133 -3.39 13.90 -22.12
C GLY A 133 -4.15 12.57 -22.14
N ASN A 134 -4.39 12.02 -23.33
CA ASN A 134 -5.12 10.76 -23.50
C ASN A 134 -4.35 9.56 -22.91
N ARG A 135 -3.04 9.50 -23.13
CA ARG A 135 -2.18 8.42 -22.61
C ARG A 135 -2.08 8.43 -21.08
N LEU A 136 -1.88 9.60 -20.48
CA LEU A 136 -1.83 9.75 -19.02
C LEU A 136 -3.19 9.40 -18.40
N GLN A 137 -4.29 9.86 -19.01
CA GLN A 137 -5.63 9.48 -18.55
C GLN A 137 -5.89 7.98 -18.67
N GLN A 138 -5.42 7.32 -19.74
CA GLN A 138 -5.56 5.87 -19.89
C GLN A 138 -4.87 5.11 -18.73
N VAL A 139 -3.67 5.54 -18.34
CA VAL A 139 -2.97 4.97 -17.18
C VAL A 139 -3.73 5.25 -15.87
N LEU A 140 -4.32 6.44 -15.72
CA LEU A 140 -5.13 6.73 -14.52
C LEU A 140 -6.43 5.91 -14.48
N ARG A 141 -7.04 5.63 -15.65
CA ARG A 141 -8.24 4.78 -15.77
C ARG A 141 -7.97 3.32 -15.42
N SER A 142 -6.74 2.82 -15.56
CA SER A 142 -6.36 1.47 -15.10
C SER A 142 -6.14 1.39 -13.59
N GLY A 143 -6.30 2.49 -12.84
CA GLY A 143 -6.17 2.57 -11.39
C GLY A 143 -6.87 1.43 -10.62
N PRO A 144 -8.16 1.14 -10.86
CA PRO A 144 -8.86 0.03 -10.22
C PRO A 144 -8.19 -1.33 -10.42
N THR A 145 -7.74 -1.61 -11.65
CA THR A 145 -7.03 -2.85 -12.00
C THR A 145 -5.68 -2.94 -11.28
N LEU A 146 -4.97 -1.81 -11.16
CA LEU A 146 -3.69 -1.75 -10.43
C LEU A 146 -3.90 -1.95 -8.93
N VAL A 147 -4.91 -1.32 -8.32
CA VAL A 147 -5.24 -1.53 -6.90
C VAL A 147 -5.65 -2.98 -6.64
N MET A 148 -6.40 -3.60 -7.55
CA MET A 148 -6.74 -5.01 -7.45
C MET A 148 -5.50 -5.92 -7.56
N THR A 149 -4.56 -5.56 -8.44
CA THR A 149 -3.28 -6.28 -8.58
C THR A 149 -2.47 -6.19 -7.31
N VAL A 150 -2.40 -5.00 -6.70
CA VAL A 150 -1.75 -4.81 -5.40
C VAL A 150 -2.42 -5.65 -4.31
N ALA A 151 -3.75 -5.66 -4.24
CA ALA A 151 -4.47 -6.45 -3.23
C ALA A 151 -4.16 -7.95 -3.33
N LYS A 152 -4.07 -8.49 -4.55
CA LYS A 152 -3.64 -9.88 -4.77
C LYS A 152 -2.19 -10.10 -4.33
N TYR A 153 -1.32 -9.13 -4.63
CA TYR A 153 0.07 -9.17 -4.24
C TYR A 153 0.26 -9.12 -2.72
N GLU A 154 -0.54 -8.33 -2.01
CA GLU A 154 -0.51 -8.25 -0.54
C GLU A 154 -0.79 -9.61 0.10
N ILE A 155 -1.74 -10.37 -0.47
CA ILE A 155 -2.06 -11.73 -0.04
C ILE A 155 -0.90 -12.69 -0.37
N PHE A 156 -0.34 -12.61 -1.58
CA PHE A 156 0.83 -13.41 -1.95
C PHE A 156 2.02 -13.16 -1.01
N LEU A 157 2.26 -11.89 -0.66
CA LEU A 157 3.29 -11.51 0.29
C LEU A 157 3.03 -12.08 1.68
N ALA A 158 1.76 -12.15 2.12
CA ALA A 158 1.40 -12.79 3.39
C ALA A 158 1.82 -14.26 3.41
N ILE A 159 1.54 -15.00 2.33
CA ILE A 159 1.92 -16.41 2.18
C ILE A 159 3.44 -16.54 2.16
N TYR A 160 4.15 -15.69 1.40
CA TYR A 160 5.61 -15.68 1.38
C TYR A 160 6.23 -15.43 2.76
N LEU A 161 5.68 -14.48 3.53
CA LEU A 161 6.14 -14.18 4.88
C LEU A 161 5.79 -15.28 5.86
N LEU A 162 4.68 -15.98 5.69
CA LEU A 162 4.35 -17.14 6.52
C LEU A 162 5.37 -18.25 6.30
N VAL A 163 5.71 -18.56 5.04
CA VAL A 163 6.69 -19.62 4.70
C VAL A 163 8.10 -19.24 5.17
N THR A 164 8.52 -17.98 4.96
CA THR A 164 9.90 -17.56 5.28
C THR A 164 10.08 -17.02 6.71
N GLY A 165 8.99 -16.64 7.38
CA GLY A 165 9.01 -15.98 8.68
C GLY A 165 9.51 -16.90 9.79
N PHE A 166 9.09 -18.17 9.79
CA PHE A 166 9.54 -19.16 10.77
C PHE A 166 11.06 -19.39 10.70
N SER A 167 11.66 -19.34 9.51
CA SER A 167 13.10 -19.51 9.31
C SER A 167 13.94 -18.30 9.73
N ARG A 168 13.33 -17.13 10.00
CA ARG A 168 14.02 -15.87 10.33
C ARG A 168 14.02 -15.53 11.82
N GLY A 169 13.56 -16.46 12.67
CA GLY A 169 13.50 -16.28 14.13
C GLY A 169 12.55 -15.16 14.58
N LEU A 170 12.77 -14.60 15.77
CA LEU A 170 11.91 -13.58 16.39
C LEU A 170 11.64 -12.37 15.50
N ARG A 171 12.65 -11.90 14.74
CA ARG A 171 12.50 -10.76 13.81
C ARG A 171 11.52 -11.08 12.69
N GLY A 172 11.54 -12.31 12.17
CA GLY A 172 10.56 -12.80 11.20
C GLY A 172 9.15 -12.86 11.77
N MET A 173 9.01 -13.27 13.03
CA MET A 173 7.72 -13.33 13.73
C MET A 173 7.12 -11.93 13.98
N PHE A 174 7.92 -10.96 14.43
CA PHE A 174 7.46 -9.58 14.59
C PHE A 174 6.99 -8.97 13.26
N MET A 175 7.71 -9.24 12.16
CA MET A 175 7.27 -8.82 10.83
C MET A 175 5.94 -9.47 10.45
N LEU A 176 5.81 -10.78 10.63
CA LEU A 176 4.57 -11.50 10.30
C LEU A 176 3.39 -10.95 11.12
N PHE A 177 3.62 -10.67 12.40
CA PHE A 177 2.62 -10.04 13.27
C PHE A 177 2.25 -8.62 12.78
N GLY A 178 3.24 -7.76 12.53
CA GLY A 178 2.98 -6.42 12.00
C GLY A 178 2.24 -6.44 10.66
N TYR A 179 2.66 -7.33 9.75
CA TYR A 179 2.06 -7.47 8.43
C TYR A 179 0.64 -8.04 8.47
N SER A 180 0.36 -9.01 9.35
CA SER A 180 -0.99 -9.55 9.52
C SER A 180 -1.97 -8.50 10.07
N ASN A 181 -1.54 -7.66 11.01
CA ASN A 181 -2.34 -6.53 11.47
C ASN A 181 -2.60 -5.51 10.35
N PHE A 182 -1.58 -5.17 9.56
CA PHE A 182 -1.74 -4.33 8.37
C PHE A 182 -2.80 -4.90 7.42
N LEU A 183 -2.72 -6.20 7.11
CA LEU A 183 -3.62 -6.85 6.17
C LEU A 183 -5.06 -6.91 6.69
N GLN A 184 -5.23 -7.05 8.01
CA GLN A 184 -6.53 -6.98 8.66
C GLN A 184 -7.16 -5.59 8.52
N VAL A 185 -6.41 -4.53 8.79
CA VAL A 185 -6.89 -3.15 8.62
C VAL A 185 -7.24 -2.88 7.14
N ARG A 186 -6.41 -3.34 6.20
CA ARG A 186 -6.69 -3.26 4.76
C ARG A 186 -7.95 -4.00 4.36
N TYR A 187 -8.19 -5.18 4.92
CA TYR A 187 -9.40 -5.95 4.66
C TYR A 187 -10.67 -5.18 5.06
N GLN A 188 -10.62 -4.45 6.17
CA GLN A 188 -11.74 -3.63 6.63
C GLN A 188 -11.90 -2.36 5.78
N ALA A 189 -10.79 -1.69 5.47
CA ALA A 189 -10.81 -0.40 4.76
C ALA A 189 -11.08 -0.51 3.25
N SER A 190 -10.69 -1.61 2.59
CA SER A 190 -10.68 -1.71 1.12
C SER A 190 -11.60 -2.82 0.58
N GLY A 191 -12.51 -2.45 -0.32
CA GLY A 191 -13.31 -3.41 -1.09
C GLY A 191 -12.46 -4.31 -2.00
N TYR A 192 -11.34 -3.79 -2.54
CA TYR A 192 -10.42 -4.57 -3.39
C TYR A 192 -9.70 -5.67 -2.60
N SER A 193 -9.29 -5.38 -1.36
CA SER A 193 -8.70 -6.39 -0.49
C SER A 193 -9.70 -7.51 -0.20
N ARG A 194 -10.97 -7.18 0.11
CA ARG A 194 -12.03 -8.18 0.29
C ARG A 194 -12.27 -9.02 -0.97
N ALA A 195 -12.31 -8.38 -2.13
CA ALA A 195 -12.48 -9.07 -3.41
C ALA A 195 -11.29 -10.01 -3.72
N ALA A 196 -10.06 -9.57 -3.45
CA ALA A 196 -8.87 -10.40 -3.65
C ALA A 196 -8.88 -11.64 -2.74
N TRP A 197 -9.30 -11.48 -1.48
CA TRP A 197 -9.48 -12.60 -0.55
C TRP A 197 -10.58 -13.57 -0.99
N ALA A 198 -11.70 -13.06 -1.51
CA ALA A 198 -12.77 -13.90 -2.06
C ALA A 198 -12.29 -14.69 -3.30
N GLN A 199 -11.48 -14.07 -4.15
CA GLN A 199 -10.88 -14.77 -5.29
C GLN A 199 -9.91 -15.88 -4.86
N LEU A 200 -9.11 -15.65 -3.81
CA LEU A 200 -8.25 -16.68 -3.25
C LEU A 200 -9.07 -17.84 -2.68
N ASP A 201 -10.10 -17.54 -1.89
CA ASP A 201 -11.00 -18.54 -1.28
C ASP A 201 -11.64 -19.44 -2.36
N ASN A 202 -12.15 -18.84 -3.44
CA ASN A 202 -12.71 -19.59 -4.56
C ASN A 202 -11.66 -20.45 -5.28
N ALA A 203 -10.44 -19.94 -5.45
CA ALA A 203 -9.35 -20.70 -6.08
C ALA A 203 -8.94 -21.91 -5.22
N VAL A 204 -8.82 -21.72 -3.90
CA VAL A 204 -8.48 -22.81 -2.96
C VAL A 204 -9.57 -23.88 -2.95
N GLN A 205 -10.84 -23.49 -2.91
CA GLN A 205 -11.96 -24.44 -3.02
C GLN A 205 -11.92 -25.22 -4.33
N GLY A 206 -11.70 -24.55 -5.46
CA GLY A 206 -11.57 -25.20 -6.76
C GLY A 206 -10.44 -26.24 -6.80
N LEU A 207 -9.29 -25.93 -6.21
CA LEU A 207 -8.16 -26.86 -6.11
C LEU A 207 -8.44 -28.02 -5.15
N LEU A 208 -9.07 -27.76 -4.01
CA LEU A 208 -9.45 -28.81 -3.04
C LEU A 208 -10.42 -29.81 -3.65
N VAL A 209 -11.48 -29.33 -4.31
CA VAL A 209 -12.46 -30.21 -4.96
C VAL A 209 -11.81 -31.03 -6.07
N LYS A 210 -10.89 -30.43 -6.85
CA LYS A 210 -10.24 -31.09 -7.98
C LYS A 210 -9.18 -32.12 -7.57
N TYR A 211 -8.35 -31.80 -6.58
CA TYR A 211 -7.15 -32.59 -6.27
C TYR A 211 -7.21 -33.30 -4.90
N LEU A 212 -7.92 -32.77 -3.90
CA LEU A 212 -8.00 -33.34 -2.54
C LEU A 212 -9.43 -33.25 -1.97
N PRO A 213 -10.41 -33.98 -2.54
CA PRO A 213 -11.81 -33.90 -2.11
C PRO A 213 -11.99 -34.27 -0.62
N ALA A 214 -11.14 -35.17 -0.09
CA ALA A 214 -11.14 -35.55 1.32
C ALA A 214 -10.76 -34.42 2.30
N ALA A 215 -10.04 -33.39 1.84
CA ALA A 215 -9.63 -32.25 2.67
C ALA A 215 -10.69 -31.13 2.73
N THR A 216 -11.67 -31.14 1.83
CA THR A 216 -12.77 -30.17 1.76
C THR A 216 -13.50 -29.93 3.10
N PRO A 217 -13.95 -30.97 3.84
CA PRO A 217 -14.67 -30.74 5.11
C PRO A 217 -13.80 -30.09 6.19
N TYR A 218 -12.48 -30.35 6.18
CA TYR A 218 -11.55 -29.71 7.12
C TYR A 218 -11.35 -28.23 6.79
N TYR A 219 -11.22 -27.92 5.50
CA TYR A 219 -11.12 -26.53 5.05
C TYR A 219 -12.36 -25.72 5.42
N GLU A 220 -13.56 -26.27 5.22
CA GLU A 220 -14.81 -25.58 5.58
C GLU A 220 -14.95 -25.34 7.10
N ARG A 221 -14.45 -26.25 7.94
CA ARG A 221 -14.37 -26.03 9.40
C ARG A 221 -13.43 -24.87 9.77
N ILE A 222 -12.26 -24.80 9.14
CA ILE A 222 -11.30 -23.70 9.37
C ILE A 222 -11.91 -22.38 8.85
N ARG A 223 -12.47 -22.39 7.64
CA ARG A 223 -13.09 -21.22 7.01
C ARG A 223 -14.25 -20.67 7.83
N SER A 224 -15.14 -21.53 8.31
CA SER A 224 -16.26 -21.12 9.16
C SER A 224 -15.79 -20.56 10.50
N SER A 225 -14.74 -21.14 11.09
CA SER A 225 -14.13 -20.61 12.32
C SER A 225 -13.53 -19.22 12.13
N VAL A 226 -12.80 -19.01 11.03
CA VAL A 226 -12.23 -17.69 10.68
C VAL A 226 -13.33 -16.66 10.39
N LYS A 227 -14.39 -17.04 9.66
CA LYS A 227 -15.54 -16.16 9.40
C LYS A 227 -16.28 -15.78 10.68
N ARG A 228 -16.44 -16.71 11.63
CA ARG A 228 -17.01 -16.43 12.97
C ARG A 228 -16.13 -15.48 13.77
N PHE A 229 -14.81 -15.68 13.78
CA PHE A 229 -13.86 -14.78 14.45
C PHE A 229 -13.80 -13.38 13.84
N SER A 230 -14.04 -13.27 12.54
CA SER A 230 -14.10 -12.01 11.81
C SER A 230 -15.42 -11.26 12.08
N SER A 231 -16.55 -11.96 11.99
CA SER A 231 -17.88 -11.40 12.27
C SER A 231 -18.08 -11.00 13.74
N ALA A 232 -17.64 -11.81 14.70
CA ALA A 232 -17.71 -11.49 16.13
C ALA A 232 -16.89 -10.24 16.51
N ARG A 233 -15.85 -9.91 15.73
CA ARG A 233 -15.07 -8.68 15.91
C ARG A 233 -15.66 -7.46 15.20
N MET A 234 -16.51 -7.66 14.19
CA MET A 234 -17.27 -6.56 13.56
C MET A 234 -18.51 -6.15 14.38
N THR A 235 -18.94 -6.99 15.31
CA THR A 235 -20.06 -6.72 16.23
C THR A 235 -19.60 -6.18 17.61
N SER A 236 -18.38 -5.68 17.76
CA SER A 236 -18.05 -4.96 18.99
C SER A 236 -18.90 -3.70 19.02
N PRO A 237 -19.82 -3.56 19.99
CA PRO A 237 -20.73 -2.42 20.02
C PRO A 237 -19.93 -1.14 20.21
N GLU A 238 -20.29 -0.12 19.45
CA GLU A 238 -20.00 1.26 19.79
C GLU A 238 -20.50 1.49 21.22
N ASN A 239 -19.57 1.63 22.16
CA ASN A 239 -19.76 2.30 23.44
C ASN A 239 -18.78 3.47 23.50
#